data_AF-X1AK12-F1
#
_entry.id   AF-X1AK12-F1
#
_cell.length_a   1.000
_cell.length_b   1.000
_cell.length_c   1.000
_cell.angle_alpha   90.00
_cell.angle_beta   90.00
_cell.angle_gamma   90.00
#
_symmetry.space_group_name_H-M   'P 1'
#
loop_
_entity.id
_entity.type
_entity.pdbx_description
1 polymer ?
#
loop_
_entity_poly.entity_id
_entity_poly.type
_entity_poly.pdbx_seq_one_letter_code
_entity_poly.pdbx_strand_id
1 'polypeptide(L)' 'KKSDSLGAEGSGIKGQKMDNTGIMIDWIKRNSLRINQAKFMTEDELLNKYIIGEFRYNPDKPEYSEEYEKIKKIAMGEK' A
#
# COMPACT_ATOMS: atom_id res chain seq x y z
N LYS A 1 25.59 -4.56 3.33
CA LYS A 1 24.86 -5.27 2.25
C LYS A 1 24.70 -4.31 1.08
N LYS A 2 25.02 -4.72 -0.15
CA LYS A 2 24.89 -3.86 -1.35
C LYS A 2 23.41 -3.59 -1.61
N SER A 3 23.01 -2.33 -1.69
CA SER A 3 21.66 -1.89 -2.09
C SER A 3 21.25 -2.39 -3.47
N ASP A 4 22.25 -2.70 -4.31
CA ASP A 4 22.06 -3.11 -5.70
C ASP A 4 21.29 -4.43 -5.85
N SER A 5 21.22 -5.29 -4.82
CA SER A 5 20.53 -6.60 -4.86
C SER A 5 19.15 -6.62 -4.21
N LEU A 6 18.70 -5.53 -3.59
CA LEU A 6 17.40 -5.48 -2.91
C LEU A 6 16.28 -5.80 -3.91
N GLY A 7 15.36 -6.71 -3.57
CA GLY A 7 14.25 -7.14 -4.45
C GLY A 7 14.64 -8.04 -5.64
N ALA A 8 15.93 -8.32 -5.83
CA ALA A 8 16.43 -9.26 -6.84
C ALA A 8 16.73 -10.66 -6.26
N GLU A 9 16.70 -10.77 -4.93
CA GLU A 9 16.93 -12.03 -4.20
C GLU A 9 15.78 -13.00 -4.48
N GLY A 10 16.08 -14.15 -5.10
CA GLY A 10 15.10 -15.18 -5.46
C GLY A 10 14.51 -15.08 -6.87
N SER A 11 14.70 -13.98 -7.61
CA SER A 11 14.18 -13.81 -8.98
C SER A 11 15.18 -14.15 -10.10
N GLY A 12 16.43 -14.48 -9.75
CA GLY A 12 17.50 -14.78 -10.71
C GLY A 12 17.99 -13.56 -11.51
N ILE A 13 17.47 -12.36 -11.22
CA ILE A 13 17.83 -11.11 -11.89
C ILE A 13 19.10 -10.55 -11.24
N LYS A 14 20.09 -10.17 -12.05
CA LYS A 14 21.31 -9.52 -11.54
C LYS A 14 20.94 -8.14 -11.00
N GLY A 15 21.26 -7.88 -9.73
CA GLY A 15 21.01 -6.59 -9.08
C GLY A 15 21.52 -5.40 -9.90
N GLN A 16 20.66 -4.39 -10.06
CA GLN A 16 20.98 -3.18 -10.83
C GLN A 16 21.28 -2.04 -9.87
N LYS A 17 22.39 -1.34 -10.11
CA LYS A 17 22.75 -0.15 -9.32
C LYS A 17 21.67 0.92 -9.51
N MET A 18 21.13 1.44 -8.40
CA MET A 18 20.10 2.47 -8.41
C MET A 18 20.73 3.85 -8.62
N ASP A 19 21.26 4.09 -9.82
CA ASP A 19 22.03 5.31 -10.14
C ASP A 19 21.19 6.46 -10.69
N ASN A 20 19.91 6.22 -11.03
CA ASN A 20 18.99 7.24 -11.49
C ASN A 20 17.55 7.00 -11.01
N THR A 21 16.76 8.07 -11.03
CA THR A 21 15.37 8.08 -10.55
C THR A 21 14.46 7.14 -11.34
N GLY A 22 14.70 6.96 -12.65
CA GLY A 22 13.90 6.07 -13.50
C GLY A 22 14.02 4.60 -13.06
N ILE A 23 15.26 4.13 -12.87
CA ILE A 23 15.54 2.76 -12.38
C ILE A 23 14.92 2.56 -11.00
N MET A 24 14.98 3.57 -10.13
CA MET A 24 14.38 3.49 -8.80
C MET A 24 12.85 3.40 -8.85
N ILE A 25 12.18 4.19 -9.69
CA ILE A 25 10.73 4.13 -9.87
C ILE A 25 10.30 2.76 -10.44
N ASP A 26 11.03 2.26 -11.43
CA ASP A 26 10.73 0.94 -12.02
C ASP A 26 10.95 -0.18 -11.01
N TRP A 27 11.99 -0.09 -10.18
CA TRP A 27 12.21 -1.01 -9.08
C TRP A 27 11.06 -1.00 -8.07
N ILE A 28 10.61 0.20 -7.64
CA ILE A 28 9.49 0.33 -6.70
C ILE A 28 8.21 -0.29 -7.30
N LYS A 29 7.91 -0.01 -8.56
CA LYS A 29 6.73 -0.57 -9.25
C LYS A 29 6.76 -2.10 -9.29
N ARG A 30 7.92 -2.70 -9.59
CA ARG A 30 8.07 -4.17 -9.67
C ARG A 30 7.97 -4.85 -8.31
N ASN A 31 8.42 -4.17 -7.26
CA ASN A 31 8.42 -4.73 -5.91
C ASN A 31 7.14 -4.37 -5.12
N SER A 32 6.22 -3.59 -5.68
CA SER A 32 4.95 -3.25 -5.04
C SER A 32 3.82 -4.17 -5.49
N LEU A 33 3.11 -4.80 -4.55
CA LEU A 33 1.98 -5.70 -4.79
C LEU A 33 0.69 -5.15 -4.20
N ARG A 34 -0.43 -5.32 -4.90
CA ARG A 34 -1.75 -4.96 -4.34
C ARG A 34 -2.13 -5.92 -3.22
N ILE A 35 -2.75 -5.41 -2.16
CA ILE A 35 -3.20 -6.22 -1.02
C ILE A 35 -4.10 -7.40 -1.42
N ASN A 36 -4.93 -7.24 -2.44
CA ASN A 36 -5.80 -8.33 -2.94
C ASN A 36 -5.02 -9.48 -3.58
N GLN A 37 -3.84 -9.20 -4.15
CA GLN A 37 -2.95 -10.24 -4.69
C GLN A 37 -2.13 -10.88 -3.57
N ALA A 38 -1.62 -10.05 -2.66
CA ALA A 38 -0.81 -10.50 -1.53
C ALA A 38 -1.54 -11.50 -0.61
N LYS A 39 -2.88 -11.41 -0.50
CA LYS A 39 -3.72 -12.35 0.28
C LYS A 39 -3.59 -13.81 -0.13
N PHE A 40 -3.20 -14.09 -1.38
CA PHE A 40 -3.12 -15.45 -1.92
C PHE A 40 -1.66 -15.93 -2.09
N MET A 41 -0.68 -15.15 -1.62
CA MET A 41 0.73 -15.46 -1.73
C MET A 41 1.26 -15.99 -0.39
N THR A 42 2.26 -16.86 -0.47
CA THR A 42 2.98 -17.38 0.71
C THR A 42 3.93 -16.32 1.29
N GLU A 43 4.36 -16.49 2.54
CA GLU A 43 5.30 -15.57 3.19
C GLU A 43 6.62 -15.45 2.42
N ASP A 44 7.14 -16.55 1.90
CA ASP A 44 8.36 -16.59 1.10
C ASP A 44 8.21 -15.79 -0.22
N GLU A 45 7.04 -15.86 -0.85
CA GLU A 45 6.75 -15.09 -2.06
C GLU A 45 6.54 -13.60 -1.79
N LEU A 46 6.16 -13.23 -0.57
CA LEU A 46 6.00 -11.85 -0.12
C LEU A 46 7.32 -11.24 0.37
N LEU A 47 8.35 -12.05 0.59
CA LEU A 47 9.65 -11.59 1.07
C LEU A 47 10.22 -10.51 0.14
N ASN A 48 10.63 -9.38 0.72
CA ASN A 48 11.14 -8.20 0.01
C ASN A 48 10.15 -7.50 -0.94
N LYS A 49 8.84 -7.77 -0.83
CA LYS A 49 7.80 -7.05 -1.57
C LYS A 49 7.08 -6.04 -0.67
N TYR A 50 6.70 -4.91 -1.25
CA TYR A 50 5.90 -3.88 -0.60
C TYR A 50 4.42 -4.12 -0.88
N ILE A 51 3.61 -4.31 0.15
CA ILE A 51 2.16 -4.43 -0.01
C ILE A 51 1.56 -3.01 -0.05
N ILE A 52 0.75 -2.74 -1.07
CA ILE A 52 0.07 -1.47 -1.29
C ILE A 52 -1.44 -1.66 -1.39
N GLY A 53 -2.20 -0.67 -0.92
CA GLY A 53 -3.66 -0.67 -0.96
C GLY A 53 -4.25 -0.09 0.31
N GLU A 54 -5.56 -0.27 0.45
CA GLU A 54 -6.29 0.18 1.62
C GLU A 54 -6.27 -0.90 2.70
N PHE A 55 -5.57 -0.62 3.80
CA PHE A 55 -5.40 -1.55 4.92
C PHE A 55 -6.53 -1.48 5.95
N ARG A 56 -7.18 -0.31 6.06
CA ARG A 56 -8.33 -0.08 6.93
C ARG A 56 -9.40 0.65 6.15
N TYR A 57 -10.31 -0.13 5.58
CA TYR A 57 -11.58 0.37 5.06
C TYR A 57 -12.66 0.02 6.08
N ASN A 58 -13.16 1.02 6.81
CA ASN A 58 -14.28 0.82 7.73
C ASN A 58 -15.48 1.62 7.21
N PRO A 59 -16.35 1.00 6.39
CA PRO A 59 -17.51 1.69 5.81
C PRO A 59 -18.56 2.07 6.87
N ASP A 60 -18.52 1.43 8.05
CA ASP A 60 -19.45 1.70 9.14
C ASP A 60 -19.04 2.93 9.97
N LYS A 61 -17.83 3.46 9.76
CA LYS A 61 -17.40 4.69 10.40
C LYS A 61 -17.92 5.86 9.56
N PRO A 62 -18.85 6.67 10.09
CA PRO A 62 -19.36 7.82 9.38
C PRO A 62 -18.23 8.78 9.04
N GLU A 63 -18.35 9.44 7.90
CA GLU A 63 -17.42 10.51 7.56
C GLU A 63 -17.66 11.72 8.48
N TYR A 64 -16.63 12.55 8.66
CA TYR A 64 -16.73 13.77 9.47
C TYR A 64 -17.86 14.72 9.01
N SER A 65 -18.14 14.74 7.72
CA SER A 65 -19.26 15.48 7.11
C SER A 65 -20.61 14.97 7.64
N GLU A 66 -20.78 13.66 7.74
CA GLU A 66 -22.00 13.02 8.26
C GLU A 66 -22.15 13.25 9.77
N GLU A 67 -21.05 13.24 10.53
CA GLU A 67 -21.06 13.61 11.96
C GLU A 67 -21.44 15.07 12.17
N TYR A 68 -20.94 15.97 11.33
CA TYR A 68 -21.28 17.40 11.39
C TYR A 68 -22.77 17.65 11.09
N GLU A 69 -23.32 17.02 10.06
CA GLU A 69 -24.74 17.14 9.72
C GLU A 69 -25.64 16.55 10.83
N LYS A 70 -25.22 15.47 11.51
CA LYS A 70 -25.93 14.97 12.70
C LYS A 70 -25.97 16.02 13.82
N ILE A 71 -24.83 16.63 14.14
CA ILE A 71 -24.75 17.68 15.18
C ILE A 71 -25.61 18.88 14.80
N LYS A 72 -25.58 19.30 13.53
CA LYS A 72 -26.38 20.40 12.99
C LYS A 72 -27.89 20.12 13.07
N LYS A 73 -28.34 18.92 12.70
CA LYS A 73 -29.74 18.50 12.84
C LYS A 73 -30.21 18.50 14.30
N ILE A 74 -29.38 17.97 15.20
CA ILE A 74 -29.66 17.99 16.64
C ILE A 74 -29.76 19.45 17.15
N ALA A 75 -28.86 20.32 16.72
CA ALA A 75 -28.86 21.73 17.12
C ALA A 75 -30.04 22.53 16.53
N MET A 76 -30.54 22.15 15.36
CA MET A 76 -31.70 22.77 14.70
C MET A 76 -33.05 22.22 15.18
N GLY A 77 -33.07 21.16 16.01
CA GLY A 77 -34.29 20.64 16.61
C GLY A 77 -35.18 19.81 15.67
N GLU A 78 -34.69 19.43 14.50
CA GLU A 78 -35.40 18.52 13.59
C GLU A 78 -35.21 17.08 14.09
N LYS A 79 -36.27 16.51 14.68
CA LYS A 79 -36.35 15.09 15.09
C LYS A 79 -36.39 14.16 13.88
#